data_AF-A0AAD9I8R1-F1
#
_entry.id   AF-A0AAD9I8R1-F1
#
_cell.length_a   1.000
_cell.length_b   1.000
_cell.length_c   1.000
_cell.angle_alpha   90.00
_cell.angle_beta   90.00
_cell.angle_gamma   90.00
#
_symmetry.space_group_name_H-M   'P 1'
#
loop_
_entity.id
_entity.type
_entity.pdbx_description
1 polymer ?
#
loop_
_entity_poly.entity_id
_entity_poly.type
_entity_poly.pdbx_seq_one_letter_code
_entity_poly.pdbx_strand_id
1 'polypeptide(L)'
;MTRQEHIASVNALIAELGGGIFAGVLKSFDFGAFQGYYVNAPKIALVQLVDTGLIKSIEQDKKIFISSPVLPRPHDKVLRARNAPTDTTVTTVLDATWGQARISHRIPDQTDYTYETISHPAAATVYVIDTGIQTTHWEFNSTSKPGTSRARWGHNWIASSPDTDENGHGTHVSGTIAGLTYGVAPRAALVACKVFDADGGGTWSDMIDALGWACHDAAARGAVNASVVNLSAGGGFYQPINDAVSAAVGLGLAVVVAAGNDGGRVGDISPASCPDAVAVSATDEQDRRPDWASWGPGVAFFAPGVDVTSAWIGGGGQESAVLDGTSMSCPHVAGLAAYWMGMFGGHTPAQLRARLGRLATNGTVVDAGAGSANAIVYNGNKVYFDEVTDSVG
;
A
#
# COMPACT_ATOMS: atom_id res chain seq x y z
N MET A 1 -1.55 -36.31 -6.62
CA MET A 1 -1.26 -36.01 -5.21
C MET A 1 -2.03 -34.75 -4.85
N THR A 2 -2.86 -34.81 -3.81
CA THR A 2 -3.55 -33.63 -3.26
C THR A 2 -2.56 -32.74 -2.51
N ARG A 3 -2.91 -31.47 -2.27
CA ARG A 3 -2.06 -30.56 -1.47
C ARG A 3 -1.83 -31.09 -0.04
N GLN A 4 -2.87 -31.68 0.55
CA GLN A 4 -2.78 -32.28 1.88
C GLN A 4 -1.84 -33.49 1.89
N GLU A 5 -1.91 -34.35 0.87
CA GLU A 5 -0.95 -35.46 0.69
C GLU A 5 0.48 -34.94 0.52
N HIS A 6 0.67 -33.87 -0.26
CA HIS A 6 1.98 -33.24 -0.44
C HIS A 6 2.54 -32.73 0.89
N ILE A 7 1.79 -31.91 1.64
CA ILE A 7 2.22 -31.37 2.94
C ILE A 7 2.50 -32.51 3.94
N ALA A 8 1.68 -33.56 3.95
CA ALA A 8 1.93 -34.73 4.79
C ALA A 8 3.25 -35.42 4.42
N SER A 9 3.55 -35.56 3.12
CA SER A 9 4.82 -36.14 2.64
C SER A 9 6.02 -35.28 3.01
N VAL A 10 5.89 -33.94 2.93
CA VAL A 10 6.92 -32.98 3.35
C VAL A 10 7.22 -33.12 4.83
N ASN A 11 6.19 -33.17 5.68
CA ASN A 11 6.36 -33.31 7.12
C ASN A 11 6.96 -34.67 7.51
N ALA A 12 6.57 -35.75 6.83
CA ALA A 12 7.16 -37.07 7.05
C ALA A 12 8.66 -37.08 6.72
N LEU A 13 9.05 -36.51 5.57
CA LEU A 13 10.44 -36.38 5.16
C LEU A 13 11.27 -35.55 6.16
N ILE A 14 10.71 -34.44 6.65
CA ILE A 14 11.39 -33.58 7.63
C ILE A 14 11.53 -34.30 8.97
N ALA A 15 10.52 -35.06 9.41
CA ALA A 15 10.60 -35.85 10.61
C ALA A 15 11.68 -36.94 10.51
N GLU A 16 11.77 -37.62 9.36
CA GLU A 16 12.78 -38.64 9.07
C GLU A 16 14.20 -38.08 9.09
N LEU A 17 14.44 -36.97 8.39
CA LEU A 17 15.79 -36.41 8.20
C LEU A 17 16.20 -35.41 9.29
N GLY A 18 15.25 -34.88 10.05
CA GLY A 18 15.43 -33.77 10.98
C GLY A 18 15.59 -34.17 12.45
N GLY A 19 15.47 -35.47 12.78
CA GLY A 19 15.67 -35.97 14.14
C GLY A 19 14.72 -35.35 15.18
N GLY A 20 13.54 -34.88 14.76
CA GLY A 20 12.55 -34.25 15.64
C GLY A 20 12.85 -32.80 16.08
N ILE A 21 13.91 -32.17 15.56
CA ILE A 21 14.29 -30.79 15.91
C ILE A 21 13.53 -29.75 15.08
N PHE A 22 13.11 -30.15 13.88
CA PHE A 22 12.48 -29.26 12.92
C PHE A 22 10.96 -29.40 12.97
N ALA A 23 10.27 -28.26 12.99
CA ALA A 23 8.82 -28.20 13.16
C ALA A 23 8.02 -28.59 11.90
N GLY A 24 8.67 -28.74 10.75
CA GLY A 24 7.99 -29.04 9.49
C GLY A 24 7.29 -27.81 8.92
N VAL A 25 6.18 -28.03 8.23
CA VAL A 25 5.36 -26.97 7.64
C VAL A 25 4.64 -26.20 8.75
N LEU A 26 4.90 -24.89 8.82
CA LEU A 26 4.39 -23.98 9.83
C LEU A 26 3.20 -23.14 9.35
N LYS A 27 3.21 -22.75 8.07
CA LYS A 27 2.13 -21.97 7.44
C LYS A 27 1.90 -22.46 6.02
N SER A 28 0.70 -22.24 5.50
CA SER A 28 0.26 -22.70 4.19
C SER A 28 -0.39 -21.54 3.45
N PHE A 29 0.10 -21.24 2.25
CA PHE A 29 -0.41 -20.17 1.39
C PHE A 29 -1.21 -20.76 0.25
N ASP A 30 -2.43 -20.27 0.06
CA ASP A 30 -3.38 -20.79 -0.94
C ASP A 30 -4.31 -19.66 -1.37
N PHE A 31 -3.94 -18.94 -2.42
CA PHE A 31 -4.79 -17.90 -3.01
C PHE A 31 -4.41 -17.66 -4.47
N GLY A 32 -5.41 -17.67 -5.36
CA GLY A 32 -5.20 -17.49 -6.79
C GLY A 32 -4.21 -18.52 -7.35
N ALA A 33 -3.20 -18.05 -8.08
CA ALA A 33 -2.13 -18.89 -8.61
C ALA A 33 -1.00 -19.17 -7.60
N PHE A 34 -1.01 -18.54 -6.42
CA PHE A 34 0.03 -18.71 -5.41
C PHE A 34 -0.30 -19.89 -4.49
N GLN A 35 0.51 -20.93 -4.59
CA GLN A 35 0.40 -22.16 -3.80
C GLN A 35 1.75 -22.43 -3.15
N GLY A 36 1.79 -22.43 -1.83
CA GLY A 36 3.06 -22.61 -1.12
C GLY A 36 2.88 -22.89 0.37
N TYR A 37 4.01 -22.90 1.07
CA TYR A 37 4.05 -23.06 2.52
C TYR A 37 5.36 -22.50 3.09
N TYR A 38 5.32 -22.05 4.34
CA TYR A 38 6.50 -21.73 5.13
C TYR A 38 6.89 -22.96 5.94
N VAL A 39 8.16 -23.35 5.86
CA VAL A 39 8.65 -24.62 6.41
C VAL A 39 9.93 -24.41 7.22
N ASN A 40 9.98 -25.06 8.38
CA ASN A 40 11.19 -25.22 9.17
C ASN A 40 11.72 -26.64 8.93
N ALA A 41 12.85 -26.76 8.23
CA ALA A 41 13.40 -28.03 7.75
C ALA A 41 14.94 -28.03 7.75
N PRO A 42 15.57 -29.21 7.88
CA PRO A 42 17.01 -29.34 7.67
C PRO A 42 17.35 -29.18 6.18
N LYS A 43 18.55 -28.67 5.87
CA LYS A 43 19.01 -28.46 4.49
C LYS A 43 18.90 -29.72 3.60
N ILE A 44 19.14 -30.90 4.17
CA ILE A 44 19.04 -32.17 3.43
C ILE A 44 17.61 -32.48 2.97
N ALA A 45 16.59 -32.13 3.77
CA ALA A 45 15.20 -32.29 3.36
C ALA A 45 14.86 -31.32 2.22
N LEU A 46 15.36 -30.08 2.28
CA LEU A 46 15.13 -29.08 1.22
C LEU A 46 15.66 -29.54 -0.15
N VAL A 47 16.83 -30.19 -0.20
CA VAL A 47 17.39 -30.75 -1.44
C VAL A 47 16.45 -31.82 -2.01
N GLN A 48 16.04 -32.79 -1.19
CA GLN A 48 15.16 -33.87 -1.66
C GLN A 48 13.77 -33.35 -2.08
N LEU A 49 13.28 -32.31 -1.42
CA LEU A 49 12.03 -31.66 -1.75
C LEU A 49 12.04 -31.02 -3.15
N VAL A 50 13.17 -30.43 -3.56
CA VAL A 50 13.34 -29.89 -4.93
C VAL A 50 13.31 -31.01 -5.97
N ASP A 51 13.93 -32.16 -5.68
CA ASP A 51 14.03 -33.30 -6.60
C ASP A 51 12.67 -33.98 -6.89
N THR A 52 11.63 -33.71 -6.09
CA THR A 52 10.27 -34.24 -6.33
C THR A 52 9.62 -33.72 -7.60
N GLY A 53 10.09 -32.57 -8.13
CA GLY A 53 9.45 -31.87 -9.25
C GLY A 53 8.11 -31.20 -8.90
N LEU A 54 7.66 -31.29 -7.64
CA LEU A 54 6.42 -30.65 -7.16
C LEU A 54 6.65 -29.23 -6.61
N ILE A 55 7.90 -28.87 -6.33
CA ILE A 55 8.26 -27.56 -5.79
C ILE A 55 8.91 -26.72 -6.89
N LYS A 56 8.27 -25.60 -7.22
CA LYS A 56 8.77 -24.63 -8.20
C LYS A 56 10.10 -24.00 -7.76
N SER A 57 10.17 -23.58 -6.49
CA SER A 57 11.35 -22.93 -5.91
C SER A 57 11.30 -23.00 -4.38
N ILE A 58 12.46 -22.86 -3.75
CA ILE A 58 12.61 -22.71 -2.30
C ILE A 58 13.44 -21.46 -2.05
N GLU A 59 12.94 -20.56 -1.22
CA GLU A 59 13.61 -19.33 -0.84
C GLU A 59 13.68 -19.25 0.69
N GLN A 60 14.84 -18.85 1.20
CA GLN A 60 15.00 -18.64 2.64
C GLN A 60 14.26 -17.37 3.04
N ASP A 61 13.38 -17.46 4.04
CA ASP A 61 12.69 -16.31 4.60
C ASP A 61 13.69 -15.30 5.18
N LYS A 62 13.39 -14.01 5.04
CA LYS A 62 14.28 -12.92 5.45
C LYS A 62 13.52 -11.94 6.31
N LYS A 63 14.24 -11.37 7.28
CA LYS A 63 13.77 -10.17 7.96
C LYS A 63 13.80 -8.99 7.00
N ILE A 64 12.80 -8.16 7.14
CA ILE A 64 12.65 -6.90 6.44
C ILE A 64 12.27 -5.83 7.44
N PHE A 65 12.53 -4.59 7.08
CA PHE A 65 12.24 -3.45 7.92
C PHE A 65 11.56 -2.40 7.07
N ILE A 66 10.61 -1.68 7.66
CA ILE A 66 10.15 -0.44 7.07
C ILE A 66 11.36 0.50 7.02
N SER A 67 11.76 0.89 5.82
CA SER A 67 12.86 1.83 5.62
C SER A 67 12.41 3.21 6.08
N SER A 68 12.59 3.53 7.36
CA SER A 68 12.25 4.85 7.92
C SER A 68 13.07 5.96 7.27
N PRO A 69 12.44 6.98 6.68
CA PRO A 69 13.12 8.23 6.40
C PRO A 69 12.74 9.21 7.51
N VAL A 70 13.76 9.62 8.27
CA VAL A 70 13.74 10.72 9.26
C VAL A 70 12.83 10.48 10.48
N LEU A 71 13.32 10.87 11.66
CA LEU A 71 12.48 10.90 12.87
C LEU A 71 11.23 11.74 12.59
N PRO A 72 10.03 11.29 13.04
CA PRO A 72 8.81 12.06 12.85
C PRO A 72 9.02 13.48 13.39
N ARG A 73 8.88 14.47 12.52
CA ARG A 73 8.90 15.88 12.93
C ARG A 73 7.49 16.26 13.36
N PRO A 74 7.29 16.79 14.59
CA PRO A 74 6.00 17.31 15.01
C PRO A 74 5.51 18.38 14.03
N HIS A 75 4.22 18.37 13.71
CA HIS A 75 3.60 19.41 12.90
C HIS A 75 2.75 20.32 13.80
N ASP A 76 3.17 21.57 13.99
CA ASP A 76 2.52 22.51 14.92
C ASP A 76 1.17 23.06 14.42
N LYS A 77 0.80 22.82 13.16
CA LYS A 77 -0.45 23.34 12.58
C LYS A 77 -1.52 22.25 12.52
N VAL A 78 -2.55 22.41 13.34
CA VAL A 78 -3.82 21.70 13.14
C VAL A 78 -4.48 22.27 11.89
N LEU A 79 -4.35 21.59 10.75
CA LEU A 79 -5.18 21.87 9.59
C LEU A 79 -6.62 21.52 9.98
N ARG A 80 -7.51 22.51 9.95
CA ARG A 80 -8.95 22.26 10.12
C ARG A 80 -9.57 22.39 8.75
N ALA A 81 -10.22 21.32 8.28
CA ALA A 81 -11.01 21.37 7.06
C ALA A 81 -11.99 22.57 7.13
N ARG A 82 -11.71 23.60 6.34
CA ARG A 82 -12.64 24.71 6.12
C ARG A 82 -13.48 24.36 4.90
N ASN A 83 -14.74 24.03 5.11
CA ASN A 83 -15.65 23.76 4.01
C ASN A 83 -15.96 25.07 3.26
N ALA A 84 -15.75 25.07 1.93
CA ALA A 84 -16.48 25.93 1.03
C ALA A 84 -16.97 25.12 -0.19
N PRO A 85 -18.27 24.81 -0.26
CA PRO A 85 -18.90 24.35 -1.50
C PRO A 85 -19.92 25.39 -2.01
N THR A 86 -19.86 25.74 -3.29
CA THR A 86 -20.97 26.41 -3.98
C THR A 86 -21.46 25.65 -5.21
N ASP A 87 -21.02 24.41 -5.44
CA ASP A 87 -21.63 23.50 -6.41
C ASP A 87 -21.76 22.07 -5.85
N THR A 88 -22.86 21.40 -6.18
CA THR A 88 -23.32 20.13 -5.57
C THR A 88 -22.50 18.89 -5.94
N THR A 89 -21.47 19.01 -6.78
CA THR A 89 -20.66 17.88 -7.27
C THR A 89 -19.17 17.97 -6.97
N VAL A 90 -18.63 19.11 -6.53
CA VAL A 90 -17.20 19.33 -6.27
C VAL A 90 -17.01 19.96 -4.89
N THR A 91 -16.01 19.49 -4.14
CA THR A 91 -15.59 20.07 -2.87
C THR A 91 -14.15 20.55 -2.98
N THR A 92 -13.89 21.75 -2.46
CA THR A 92 -12.54 22.30 -2.30
C THR A 92 -12.26 22.52 -0.82
N VAL A 93 -11.14 21.97 -0.35
CA VAL A 93 -10.61 22.16 0.99
C VAL A 93 -9.45 23.13 0.91
N LEU A 94 -9.57 24.29 1.55
CA LEU A 94 -8.47 25.25 1.68
C LEU A 94 -7.46 24.79 2.73
N ASP A 95 -6.22 25.26 2.63
CA ASP A 95 -5.12 24.92 3.53
C ASP A 95 -4.88 23.38 3.58
N ALA A 96 -4.96 22.72 2.42
CA ALA A 96 -4.72 21.29 2.30
C ALA A 96 -3.21 20.97 2.45
N THR A 97 -2.87 19.70 2.67
CA THR A 97 -1.45 19.30 2.56
C THR A 97 -0.98 19.52 1.14
N TRP A 98 0.32 19.82 0.97
CA TRP A 98 0.90 19.99 -0.37
C TRP A 98 0.69 18.73 -1.23
N GLY A 99 0.71 17.54 -0.60
CA GLY A 99 0.48 16.27 -1.28
C GLY A 99 -0.94 16.15 -1.83
N GLN A 100 -1.96 16.48 -1.03
CA GLN A 100 -3.34 16.56 -1.50
C GLN A 100 -3.49 17.57 -2.64
N ALA A 101 -2.92 18.77 -2.47
CA ALA A 101 -2.98 19.83 -3.47
C ALA A 101 -2.31 19.40 -4.79
N ARG A 102 -1.15 18.75 -4.71
CA ARG A 102 -0.40 18.31 -5.88
C ARG A 102 -1.12 17.22 -6.68
N ILE A 103 -1.83 16.30 -6.02
CA ILE A 103 -2.60 15.27 -6.73
C ILE A 103 -3.96 15.78 -7.21
N SER A 104 -4.42 16.97 -6.79
CA SER A 104 -5.63 17.62 -7.32
C SER A 104 -5.34 18.75 -8.30
N HIS A 105 -4.09 19.04 -8.60
CA HIS A 105 -3.69 20.05 -9.57
C HIS A 105 -2.63 19.50 -10.52
N ARG A 106 -2.51 20.09 -11.70
CA ARG A 106 -1.47 19.69 -12.67
C ARG A 106 -0.16 20.45 -12.49
N ILE A 107 -0.17 21.54 -11.72
CA ILE A 107 0.98 22.39 -11.44
C ILE A 107 1.35 22.36 -9.95
N PRO A 108 2.63 22.60 -9.61
CA PRO A 108 3.09 22.79 -8.23
C PRO A 108 2.50 24.00 -7.50
N ASP A 109 2.87 24.15 -6.22
CA ASP A 109 2.62 25.32 -5.36
C ASP A 109 1.14 25.68 -5.12
N GLN A 110 0.24 24.70 -5.26
CA GLN A 110 -1.17 24.87 -4.91
C GLN A 110 -1.40 24.56 -3.43
N THR A 111 -2.41 25.19 -2.84
CA THR A 111 -2.67 25.12 -1.38
C THR A 111 -4.05 24.58 -1.02
N ASP A 112 -4.84 24.22 -2.02
CA ASP A 112 -6.18 23.65 -1.85
C ASP A 112 -6.26 22.23 -2.42
N TYR A 113 -7.20 21.45 -1.89
CA TYR A 113 -7.51 20.11 -2.39
C TYR A 113 -8.91 20.10 -2.99
N THR A 114 -8.98 19.94 -4.31
CA THR A 114 -10.24 19.94 -5.06
C THR A 114 -10.59 18.53 -5.53
N TYR A 115 -11.76 18.03 -5.16
CA TYR A 115 -12.21 16.68 -5.51
C TYR A 115 -13.72 16.61 -5.77
N GLU A 116 -14.15 15.71 -6.66
CA GLU A 116 -15.57 15.43 -6.89
C GLU A 116 -16.19 14.66 -5.72
N THR A 117 -17.44 14.99 -5.39
CA THR A 117 -18.19 14.35 -4.31
C THR A 117 -18.54 12.91 -4.69
N ILE A 118 -18.19 11.97 -3.81
CA ILE A 118 -18.43 10.52 -3.94
C ILE A 118 -19.94 10.26 -4.04
N SER A 119 -20.37 9.69 -5.17
CA SER A 119 -21.78 9.41 -5.49
C SER A 119 -22.24 8.01 -5.09
N HIS A 120 -21.33 7.03 -4.91
CA HIS A 120 -21.71 5.70 -4.41
C HIS A 120 -21.65 5.63 -2.87
N PRO A 121 -22.68 5.04 -2.22
CA PRO A 121 -22.75 4.95 -0.76
C PRO A 121 -21.81 3.88 -0.17
N ALA A 122 -21.32 2.93 -0.97
CA ALA A 122 -20.41 1.89 -0.51
C ALA A 122 -18.98 2.43 -0.40
N ALA A 123 -18.42 2.43 0.80
CA ALA A 123 -17.03 2.80 1.02
C ALA A 123 -16.09 1.74 0.43
N ALA A 124 -15.15 2.17 -0.42
CA ALA A 124 -14.01 1.36 -0.83
C ALA A 124 -13.24 0.89 0.41
N THR A 125 -12.70 -0.33 0.37
CA THR A 125 -11.89 -0.90 1.46
C THR A 125 -10.42 -0.87 1.09
N VAL A 126 -9.59 -0.32 1.97
CA VAL A 126 -8.13 -0.34 1.82
C VAL A 126 -7.54 -1.25 2.88
N TYR A 127 -6.86 -2.30 2.45
CA TYR A 127 -6.05 -3.16 3.32
C TYR A 127 -4.68 -2.53 3.47
N VAL A 128 -4.29 -2.22 4.70
CA VAL A 128 -3.00 -1.60 5.02
C VAL A 128 -2.13 -2.67 5.68
N ILE A 129 -1.23 -3.26 4.90
CA ILE A 129 -0.27 -4.28 5.35
C ILE A 129 0.98 -3.55 5.86
N ASP A 130 1.05 -3.34 7.18
CA ASP A 130 2.01 -2.42 7.80
C ASP A 130 2.22 -2.71 9.30
N THR A 131 2.55 -1.72 10.13
CA THR A 131 2.77 -1.84 11.60
C THR A 131 1.48 -1.89 12.42
N GLY A 132 0.33 -1.85 11.77
CA GLY A 132 -0.99 -1.70 12.39
C GLY A 132 -1.60 -0.32 12.14
N ILE A 133 -2.71 -0.03 12.80
CA ILE A 133 -3.35 1.30 12.78
C ILE A 133 -3.80 1.63 14.19
N GLN A 134 -3.55 2.85 14.67
CA GLN A 134 -4.27 3.38 15.83
C GLN A 134 -5.72 3.67 15.42
N THR A 135 -6.55 2.64 15.39
CA THR A 135 -7.93 2.70 14.86
C THR A 135 -8.82 3.70 15.59
N THR A 136 -8.45 4.11 16.81
CA THR A 136 -9.12 5.13 17.63
C THR A 136 -8.71 6.57 17.31
N HIS A 137 -7.75 6.78 16.41
CA HIS A 137 -7.32 8.13 16.01
C HIS A 137 -8.48 8.90 15.36
N TRP A 138 -8.66 10.17 15.72
CA TRP A 138 -9.85 10.94 15.30
C TRP A 138 -9.93 11.13 13.78
N GLU A 139 -8.80 11.14 13.08
CA GLU A 139 -8.72 11.14 11.61
C GLU A 139 -9.52 9.99 10.98
N PHE A 140 -9.78 8.89 11.70
CA PHE A 140 -10.55 7.76 11.18
C PHE A 140 -12.02 7.76 11.62
N ASN A 141 -12.48 8.76 12.38
CA ASN A 141 -13.87 8.85 12.86
C ASN A 141 -14.88 8.92 11.72
N SER A 142 -15.82 7.98 11.68
CA SER A 142 -16.86 7.90 10.65
C SER A 142 -17.80 9.10 10.66
N THR A 143 -17.94 9.74 9.50
CA THR A 143 -18.91 10.83 9.28
C THR A 143 -20.33 10.31 9.04
N SER A 144 -20.49 9.06 8.60
CA SER A 144 -21.80 8.42 8.38
C SER A 144 -22.34 7.69 9.61
N LYS A 145 -21.47 7.34 10.56
CA LYS A 145 -21.82 6.67 11.82
C LYS A 145 -21.06 7.31 12.98
N PRO A 146 -21.52 8.46 13.51
CA PRO A 146 -20.83 9.17 14.59
C PRO A 146 -20.52 8.25 15.78
N GLY A 147 -19.34 8.41 16.37
CA GLY A 147 -18.87 7.57 17.49
C GLY A 147 -18.24 6.24 17.07
N THR A 148 -18.13 5.96 15.77
CA THR A 148 -17.44 4.78 15.24
C THR A 148 -16.22 5.17 14.41
N SER A 149 -15.25 4.26 14.27
CA SER A 149 -14.12 4.42 13.35
C SER A 149 -14.38 3.73 12.00
N ARG A 150 -13.85 4.32 10.92
CA ARG A 150 -13.72 3.69 9.59
C ARG A 150 -12.54 2.73 9.52
N ALA A 151 -11.59 2.84 10.45
CA ALA A 151 -10.49 1.90 10.59
C ALA A 151 -10.88 0.77 11.53
N ARG A 152 -10.57 -0.47 11.12
CA ARG A 152 -10.78 -1.67 11.94
C ARG A 152 -9.57 -2.58 11.88
N TRP A 153 -9.46 -3.47 12.85
CA TRP A 153 -8.51 -4.57 12.79
C TRP A 153 -8.94 -5.64 11.79
N GLY A 154 -7.97 -6.15 11.05
CA GLY A 154 -8.07 -7.34 10.24
C GLY A 154 -7.42 -8.52 10.95
N HIS A 155 -6.09 -8.54 10.96
CA HIS A 155 -5.29 -9.55 11.65
C HIS A 155 -3.91 -9.01 12.03
N ASN A 156 -3.29 -9.64 13.02
CA ASN A 156 -1.99 -9.28 13.57
C ASN A 156 -1.09 -10.52 13.61
N TRP A 157 -0.02 -10.49 12.80
CA TRP A 157 0.95 -11.57 12.68
C TRP A 157 2.07 -11.50 13.74
N ILE A 158 2.12 -10.42 14.52
CA ILE A 158 3.11 -10.22 15.57
C ILE A 158 2.56 -10.77 16.88
N ALA A 159 2.78 -12.06 17.12
CA ALA A 159 2.19 -12.81 18.23
C ALA A 159 2.44 -12.20 19.63
N SER A 160 3.53 -11.44 19.81
CA SER A 160 3.89 -10.79 21.08
C SER A 160 3.45 -9.34 21.18
N SER A 161 2.60 -8.86 20.28
CA SER A 161 2.16 -7.46 20.18
C SER A 161 0.63 -7.36 20.19
N PRO A 162 0.05 -6.37 20.89
CA PRO A 162 -1.39 -6.15 20.87
C PRO A 162 -1.87 -5.62 19.52
N ASP A 163 -3.19 -5.68 19.31
CA ASP A 163 -3.88 -5.05 18.17
C ASP A 163 -3.90 -3.51 18.32
N THR A 164 -2.72 -2.90 18.20
CA THR A 164 -2.47 -1.46 18.09
C THR A 164 -1.31 -1.22 17.13
N ASP A 165 -1.20 0.01 16.62
CA ASP A 165 0.05 0.47 16.03
C ASP A 165 1.00 0.91 17.17
N GLU A 166 2.22 0.38 17.14
CA GLU A 166 3.27 0.66 18.13
C GLU A 166 4.46 1.41 17.51
N ASN A 167 4.49 1.52 16.18
CA ASN A 167 5.56 2.18 15.43
C ASN A 167 5.12 3.55 14.91
N GLY A 168 3.89 3.64 14.42
CA GLY A 168 3.28 4.87 13.88
C GLY A 168 3.22 4.93 12.36
N HIS A 169 4.08 4.18 11.66
CA HIS A 169 4.13 4.18 10.20
C HIS A 169 2.78 3.77 9.57
N GLY A 170 2.17 2.69 10.04
CA GLY A 170 0.88 2.22 9.55
C GLY A 170 -0.27 3.22 9.78
N THR A 171 -0.26 3.93 10.91
CA THR A 171 -1.19 5.04 11.19
C THR A 171 -0.97 6.22 10.25
N HIS A 172 0.29 6.56 9.96
CA HIS A 172 0.65 7.64 9.03
C HIS A 172 0.16 7.38 7.61
N VAL A 173 0.51 6.23 7.03
CA VAL A 173 0.05 5.87 5.68
C VAL A 173 -1.48 5.78 5.62
N SER A 174 -2.13 5.27 6.67
CA SER A 174 -3.59 5.21 6.77
C SER A 174 -4.24 6.60 6.81
N GLY A 175 -3.61 7.57 7.49
CA GLY A 175 -4.05 8.96 7.50
C GLY A 175 -3.99 9.60 6.12
N THR A 176 -2.96 9.32 5.33
CA THR A 176 -2.82 9.81 3.95
C THR A 176 -3.87 9.17 3.02
N ILE A 177 -4.23 7.91 3.27
CA ILE A 177 -5.27 7.22 2.49
C ILE A 177 -6.66 7.79 2.80
N ALA A 178 -7.05 7.82 4.08
CA ALA A 178 -8.46 8.01 4.47
C ALA A 178 -8.67 8.83 5.75
N GLY A 179 -7.67 9.62 6.17
CA GLY A 179 -7.84 10.63 7.22
C GLY A 179 -8.90 11.66 6.87
N LEU A 180 -9.58 12.21 7.87
CA LEU A 180 -10.57 13.27 7.68
C LEU A 180 -9.94 14.57 7.17
N THR A 181 -8.70 14.84 7.58
CA THR A 181 -7.96 16.05 7.22
C THR A 181 -6.93 15.75 6.14
N TYR A 182 -6.11 14.72 6.37
CA TYR A 182 -4.94 14.41 5.53
C TYR A 182 -5.26 13.44 4.39
N GLY A 183 -6.45 12.82 4.42
CA GLY A 183 -6.79 11.72 3.53
C GLY A 183 -7.12 12.16 2.11
N VAL A 184 -6.68 11.36 1.14
CA VAL A 184 -7.13 11.47 -0.24
C VAL A 184 -8.58 10.99 -0.39
N ALA A 185 -8.96 9.91 0.31
CA ALA A 185 -10.28 9.30 0.30
C ALA A 185 -10.89 9.23 1.72
N PRO A 186 -11.34 10.36 2.30
CA PRO A 186 -11.82 10.45 3.69
C PRO A 186 -13.08 9.61 4.00
N ARG A 187 -13.66 8.95 2.99
CA ARG A 187 -14.82 8.05 3.13
C ARG A 187 -14.46 6.57 3.06
N ALA A 188 -13.22 6.23 2.72
CA ALA A 188 -12.78 4.84 2.60
C ALA A 188 -12.71 4.15 3.98
N ALA A 189 -12.95 2.84 3.98
CA ALA A 189 -12.73 1.98 5.12
C ALA A 189 -11.29 1.48 5.13
N LEU A 190 -10.68 1.39 6.30
CA LEU A 190 -9.31 0.90 6.48
C LEU A 190 -9.32 -0.43 7.24
N VAL A 191 -8.51 -1.39 6.80
CA VAL A 191 -8.30 -2.67 7.48
C VAL A 191 -6.84 -2.79 7.85
N ALA A 192 -6.55 -2.82 9.15
CA ALA A 192 -5.20 -2.98 9.68
C ALA A 192 -4.74 -4.44 9.57
N CYS A 193 -3.68 -4.69 8.81
CA CYS A 193 -3.00 -5.96 8.70
C CYS A 193 -1.57 -5.79 9.23
N LYS A 194 -1.34 -6.15 10.50
CA LYS A 194 -0.07 -5.89 11.18
C LYS A 194 0.95 -6.99 10.93
N VAL A 195 1.99 -6.69 10.16
CA VAL A 195 3.10 -7.60 9.82
C VAL A 195 4.47 -7.07 10.25
N PHE A 196 4.51 -5.85 10.78
CA PHE A 196 5.70 -5.25 11.37
C PHE A 196 5.49 -4.96 12.87
N ASP A 197 6.53 -5.23 13.66
CA ASP A 197 6.56 -4.97 15.10
C ASP A 197 6.79 -3.48 15.43
N ALA A 198 6.95 -3.16 16.73
CA ALA A 198 7.15 -1.79 17.20
C ALA A 198 8.42 -1.14 16.63
N ASP A 199 9.46 -1.93 16.34
CA ASP A 199 10.72 -1.48 15.75
C ASP A 199 10.67 -1.44 14.21
N GLY A 200 9.49 -1.75 13.62
CA GLY A 200 9.28 -1.77 12.17
C GLY A 200 9.84 -3.02 11.50
N GLY A 201 10.16 -4.08 12.24
CA GLY A 201 10.69 -5.34 11.74
C GLY A 201 9.59 -6.37 11.43
N GLY A 202 9.76 -7.12 10.35
CA GLY A 202 8.81 -8.14 9.89
C GLY A 202 9.49 -9.23 9.06
N THR A 203 8.69 -10.15 8.49
CA THR A 203 9.18 -11.23 7.61
C THR A 203 8.41 -11.26 6.30
N TRP A 204 9.05 -11.77 5.24
CA TRP A 204 8.35 -11.96 3.97
C TRP A 204 7.23 -12.98 4.08
N SER A 205 7.40 -14.04 4.88
CA SER A 205 6.34 -15.04 5.08
C SER A 205 5.08 -14.46 5.70
N ASP A 206 5.19 -13.54 6.67
CA ASP A 206 4.04 -12.83 7.24
C ASP A 206 3.39 -11.86 6.25
N MET A 207 4.17 -11.16 5.44
CA MET A 207 3.62 -10.30 4.38
C MET A 207 2.83 -11.08 3.32
N ILE A 208 3.35 -12.24 2.89
CA ILE A 208 2.67 -13.11 1.94
C ILE A 208 1.36 -13.63 2.53
N ASP A 209 1.37 -14.03 3.81
CA ASP A 209 0.18 -14.50 4.50
C ASP A 209 -0.87 -13.38 4.64
N ALA A 210 -0.44 -12.16 4.98
CA ALA A 210 -1.31 -10.99 5.07
C ALA A 210 -1.95 -10.60 3.74
N LEU A 211 -1.21 -10.72 2.64
CA LEU A 211 -1.75 -10.49 1.31
C LEU A 211 -2.80 -11.55 0.93
N GLY A 212 -2.52 -12.82 1.22
CA GLY A 212 -3.49 -13.90 1.03
C GLY A 212 -4.75 -13.72 1.88
N TRP A 213 -4.58 -13.33 3.16
CA TRP A 213 -5.69 -13.01 4.05
C TRP A 213 -6.54 -11.85 3.54
N ALA A 214 -5.92 -10.78 3.02
CA ALA A 214 -6.64 -9.65 2.43
C ALA A 214 -7.46 -10.09 1.21
N CYS A 215 -6.92 -10.96 0.36
CA CYS A 215 -7.66 -11.56 -0.77
C CYS A 215 -8.89 -12.33 -0.29
N HIS A 216 -8.74 -13.16 0.74
CA HIS A 216 -9.83 -13.94 1.30
C HIS A 216 -10.90 -13.10 2.00
N ASP A 217 -10.51 -12.10 2.81
CA ASP A 217 -11.46 -11.18 3.45
C ASP A 217 -12.23 -10.39 2.39
N ALA A 218 -11.56 -9.87 1.37
CA ALA A 218 -12.21 -9.13 0.29
C ALA A 218 -13.19 -10.02 -0.50
N ALA A 219 -12.82 -11.27 -0.79
CA ALA A 219 -13.68 -12.24 -1.46
C ALA A 219 -14.89 -12.64 -0.61
N ALA A 220 -14.69 -12.94 0.67
CA ALA A 220 -15.76 -13.29 1.62
C ALA A 220 -16.78 -12.14 1.78
N ARG A 221 -16.33 -10.90 1.63
CA ARG A 221 -17.18 -9.69 1.66
C ARG A 221 -17.82 -9.35 0.30
N GLY A 222 -17.50 -10.10 -0.76
CA GLY A 222 -17.93 -9.76 -2.13
C GLY A 222 -17.40 -8.41 -2.61
N ALA A 223 -16.25 -7.96 -2.09
CA ALA A 223 -15.73 -6.61 -2.20
C ALA A 223 -14.36 -6.52 -2.89
N VAL A 224 -13.91 -7.59 -3.58
CA VAL A 224 -12.58 -7.64 -4.23
C VAL A 224 -12.34 -6.43 -5.14
N ASN A 225 -13.24 -6.15 -6.07
CA ASN A 225 -13.12 -5.01 -6.98
C ASN A 225 -13.41 -3.66 -6.30
N ALA A 226 -13.94 -3.66 -5.07
CA ALA A 226 -14.13 -2.46 -4.25
C ALA A 226 -13.02 -2.33 -3.19
N SER A 227 -11.90 -3.02 -3.39
CA SER A 227 -10.79 -3.06 -2.46
C SER A 227 -9.44 -2.84 -3.14
N VAL A 228 -8.50 -2.29 -2.37
CA VAL A 228 -7.11 -2.09 -2.79
C VAL A 228 -6.18 -2.39 -1.61
N VAL A 229 -4.99 -2.91 -1.89
CA VAL A 229 -3.93 -3.11 -0.89
C VAL A 229 -2.94 -1.97 -0.99
N ASN A 230 -2.65 -1.34 0.15
CA ASN A 230 -1.49 -0.47 0.34
C ASN A 230 -0.40 -1.27 1.05
N LEU A 231 0.74 -1.41 0.39
CA LEU A 231 1.92 -2.11 0.91
C LEU A 231 3.10 -1.13 0.85
N SER A 232 3.19 -0.27 1.88
CA SER A 232 4.20 0.79 2.03
C SER A 232 5.52 0.26 2.60
N ALA A 233 5.96 -0.90 2.15
CA ALA A 233 7.17 -1.56 2.62
C ALA A 233 7.84 -2.35 1.49
N GLY A 234 9.13 -2.61 1.62
CA GLY A 234 9.87 -3.39 0.65
C GLY A 234 11.29 -3.69 1.13
N GLY A 235 12.02 -4.38 0.30
CA GLY A 235 13.42 -4.72 0.53
C GLY A 235 14.06 -5.25 -0.74
N GLY A 236 15.29 -5.74 -0.65
CA GLY A 236 15.95 -6.35 -1.80
C GLY A 236 15.13 -7.49 -2.40
N PHE A 237 15.33 -7.73 -3.70
CA PHE A 237 14.58 -8.67 -4.52
C PHE A 237 14.27 -10.00 -3.82
N TYR A 238 13.00 -10.38 -3.89
CA TYR A 238 12.46 -11.60 -3.30
C TYR A 238 11.30 -12.13 -4.14
N GLN A 239 11.56 -13.13 -4.98
CA GLN A 239 10.58 -13.65 -5.94
C GLN A 239 9.24 -14.11 -5.31
N PRO A 240 9.19 -14.77 -4.13
CA PRO A 240 7.92 -15.26 -3.58
C PRO A 240 6.89 -14.17 -3.30
N ILE A 241 7.30 -12.98 -2.83
CA ILE A 241 6.34 -11.87 -2.64
C ILE A 241 5.90 -11.28 -3.98
N ASN A 242 6.76 -11.26 -5.00
CA ASN A 242 6.36 -10.83 -6.34
C ASN A 242 5.30 -11.78 -6.93
N ASP A 243 5.51 -13.10 -6.81
CA ASP A 243 4.54 -14.13 -7.25
C ASP A 243 3.22 -14.01 -6.48
N ALA A 244 3.28 -13.74 -5.16
CA ALA A 244 2.11 -13.49 -4.33
C ALA A 244 1.33 -12.23 -4.76
N VAL A 245 2.03 -11.14 -5.09
CA VAL A 245 1.41 -9.91 -5.62
C VAL A 245 0.74 -10.16 -6.97
N SER A 246 1.40 -10.85 -7.90
CA SER A 246 0.79 -11.26 -9.17
C SER A 246 -0.47 -12.11 -8.96
N ALA A 247 -0.46 -13.03 -7.98
CA ALA A 247 -1.64 -13.83 -7.67
C ALA A 247 -2.80 -13.00 -7.08
N ALA A 248 -2.52 -12.05 -6.19
CA ALA A 248 -3.52 -11.12 -5.65
C ALA A 248 -4.15 -10.25 -6.76
N VAL A 249 -3.32 -9.71 -7.65
CA VAL A 249 -3.77 -8.95 -8.83
C VAL A 249 -4.61 -9.83 -9.76
N GLY A 250 -4.21 -11.09 -9.97
CA GLY A 250 -4.96 -12.07 -10.75
C GLY A 250 -6.34 -12.41 -10.18
N LEU A 251 -6.53 -12.26 -8.86
CA LEU A 251 -7.84 -12.37 -8.19
C LEU A 251 -8.70 -11.10 -8.33
N GLY A 252 -8.16 -10.01 -8.86
CA GLY A 252 -8.84 -8.72 -9.03
C GLY A 252 -8.53 -7.71 -7.94
N LEU A 253 -7.67 -8.03 -6.95
CA LEU A 253 -7.29 -7.12 -5.89
C LEU A 253 -6.07 -6.30 -6.32
N ALA A 254 -6.24 -4.98 -6.48
CA ALA A 254 -5.13 -4.11 -6.85
C ALA A 254 -4.13 -3.96 -5.70
N VAL A 255 -2.83 -3.99 -6.01
CA VAL A 255 -1.76 -3.83 -5.02
C VAL A 255 -0.88 -2.65 -5.39
N VAL A 256 -0.86 -1.64 -4.51
CA VAL A 256 0.01 -0.47 -4.61
C VAL A 256 1.20 -0.67 -3.68
N VAL A 257 2.40 -0.44 -4.20
CA VAL A 257 3.65 -0.75 -3.50
C VAL A 257 4.61 0.45 -3.54
N ALA A 258 5.35 0.66 -2.45
CA ALA A 258 6.44 1.63 -2.40
C ALA A 258 7.58 1.20 -3.34
N ALA A 259 8.14 2.12 -4.13
CA ALA A 259 9.22 1.79 -5.08
C ALA A 259 10.57 1.54 -4.39
N GLY A 260 10.80 2.07 -3.19
CA GLY A 260 12.04 1.92 -2.42
C GLY A 260 12.75 3.25 -2.15
N ASN A 261 13.57 3.27 -1.08
CA ASN A 261 14.17 4.48 -0.51
C ASN A 261 15.71 4.46 -0.47
N ASP A 262 16.38 3.64 -1.30
CA ASP A 262 17.84 3.52 -1.34
C ASP A 262 18.50 4.16 -2.58
N GLY A 263 17.72 4.84 -3.43
CA GLY A 263 18.17 5.43 -4.71
C GLY A 263 18.50 4.39 -5.80
N GLY A 264 18.23 3.11 -5.54
CA GLY A 264 18.51 1.99 -6.41
C GLY A 264 17.50 1.80 -7.55
N ARG A 265 17.70 0.72 -8.32
CA ARG A 265 16.78 0.32 -9.38
C ARG A 265 15.57 -0.37 -8.79
N VAL A 266 14.38 0.06 -9.18
CA VAL A 266 13.10 -0.57 -8.75
C VAL A 266 13.04 -2.07 -9.09
N GLY A 267 13.75 -2.51 -10.13
CA GLY A 267 13.84 -3.93 -10.52
C GLY A 267 14.58 -4.82 -9.51
N ASP A 268 15.39 -4.23 -8.62
CA ASP A 268 16.14 -4.95 -7.58
C ASP A 268 15.40 -4.96 -6.23
N ILE A 269 14.16 -4.43 -6.19
CA ILE A 269 13.39 -4.20 -4.97
C ILE A 269 12.08 -4.98 -5.06
N SER A 270 11.71 -5.72 -4.02
CA SER A 270 10.43 -6.41 -3.92
C SER A 270 9.56 -5.75 -2.85
N PRO A 271 8.23 -5.68 -3.03
CA PRO A 271 7.46 -6.15 -4.20
C PRO A 271 7.48 -5.20 -5.42
N ALA A 272 8.21 -4.09 -5.38
CA ALA A 272 8.20 -3.06 -6.43
C ALA A 272 8.58 -3.55 -7.84
N SER A 273 9.40 -4.59 -7.93
CA SER A 273 9.82 -5.25 -9.17
C SER A 273 8.75 -6.16 -9.78
N CYS A 274 7.63 -6.40 -9.08
CA CYS A 274 6.50 -7.13 -9.65
C CYS A 274 5.80 -6.25 -10.71
N PRO A 275 5.75 -6.69 -11.99
CA PRO A 275 5.19 -5.86 -13.06
C PRO A 275 3.67 -5.66 -12.95
N ASP A 276 2.98 -6.54 -12.22
CA ASP A 276 1.53 -6.47 -11.98
C ASP A 276 1.17 -5.48 -10.84
N ALA A 277 2.14 -5.14 -9.99
CA ALA A 277 1.98 -4.13 -8.96
C ALA A 277 1.93 -2.71 -9.54
N VAL A 278 1.36 -1.78 -8.77
CA VAL A 278 1.52 -0.34 -9.03
C VAL A 278 2.65 0.17 -8.14
N ALA A 279 3.88 0.15 -8.66
CA ALA A 279 5.05 0.67 -7.95
C ALA A 279 5.11 2.20 -8.04
N VAL A 280 5.18 2.86 -6.89
CA VAL A 280 5.09 4.32 -6.75
C VAL A 280 6.40 4.89 -6.20
N SER A 281 7.04 5.76 -6.97
CA SER A 281 8.20 6.53 -6.53
C SER A 281 7.77 7.92 -6.00
N ALA A 282 8.71 8.67 -5.43
CA ALA A 282 8.42 9.90 -4.70
C ALA A 282 8.82 11.16 -5.46
N THR A 283 8.10 12.25 -5.20
CA THR A 283 8.52 13.62 -5.54
C THR A 283 8.48 14.52 -4.31
N ASP A 284 9.25 15.61 -4.37
CA ASP A 284 9.06 16.80 -3.54
C ASP A 284 7.98 17.73 -4.12
N GLU A 285 7.72 18.84 -3.42
CA GLU A 285 6.75 19.87 -3.82
C GLU A 285 7.11 20.58 -5.14
N GLN A 286 8.35 20.48 -5.61
CA GLN A 286 8.79 21.02 -6.91
C GLN A 286 8.91 19.95 -8.00
N ASP A 287 8.15 18.85 -7.87
CA ASP A 287 8.12 17.74 -8.82
C ASP A 287 9.47 17.04 -9.03
N ARG A 288 10.43 17.16 -8.11
CA ARG A 288 11.72 16.49 -8.24
C ARG A 288 11.70 15.16 -7.51
N ARG A 289 12.22 14.13 -8.16
CA ARG A 289 12.51 12.87 -7.48
C ARG A 289 13.71 13.10 -6.54
N PRO A 290 13.57 12.91 -5.23
CA PRO A 290 14.72 12.96 -4.33
C PRO A 290 15.67 11.79 -4.62
N ASP A 291 16.98 11.98 -4.41
CA ASP A 291 18.01 11.00 -4.78
C ASP A 291 17.81 9.62 -4.14
N TRP A 292 17.19 9.57 -2.96
CA TRP A 292 16.87 8.33 -2.25
C TRP A 292 15.68 7.57 -2.84
N ALA A 293 14.81 8.20 -3.65
CA ALA A 293 13.65 7.52 -4.20
C ALA A 293 14.07 6.62 -5.37
N SER A 294 13.74 5.34 -5.30
CA SER A 294 14.12 4.35 -6.33
C SER A 294 13.47 4.66 -7.68
N TRP A 295 14.15 4.26 -8.75
CA TRP A 295 13.81 4.63 -10.13
C TRP A 295 14.02 3.47 -11.11
N GLY A 296 13.56 3.65 -12.35
CA GLY A 296 13.84 2.75 -13.46
C GLY A 296 12.62 2.04 -14.02
N PRO A 297 12.84 1.12 -14.99
CA PRO A 297 11.76 0.34 -15.59
C PRO A 297 11.00 -0.44 -14.52
N GLY A 298 9.72 -0.11 -14.34
CA GLY A 298 8.86 -0.68 -13.29
C GLY A 298 8.18 0.39 -12.42
N VAL A 299 8.79 1.57 -12.25
CA VAL A 299 8.12 2.71 -11.61
C VAL A 299 6.94 3.13 -12.48
N ALA A 300 5.73 2.87 -11.98
CA ALA A 300 4.49 3.11 -12.71
C ALA A 300 4.05 4.57 -12.60
N PHE A 301 4.24 5.18 -11.44
CA PHE A 301 3.85 6.56 -11.16
C PHE A 301 4.75 7.20 -10.10
N PHE A 302 4.71 8.52 -10.05
CA PHE A 302 5.21 9.35 -8.98
C PHE A 302 4.06 9.93 -8.16
N ALA A 303 4.28 10.11 -6.86
CA ALA A 303 3.35 10.78 -5.98
C ALA A 303 4.10 11.52 -4.86
N PRO A 304 3.45 12.46 -4.15
CA PRO A 304 4.05 13.19 -3.03
C PRO A 304 4.71 12.29 -1.99
N GLY A 305 6.00 12.49 -1.72
CA GLY A 305 6.75 11.63 -0.79
C GLY A 305 7.83 12.34 0.03
N VAL A 306 7.90 13.67 -0.02
CA VAL A 306 8.77 14.49 0.86
C VAL A 306 7.88 15.39 1.70
N ASP A 307 8.19 15.59 2.97
CA ASP A 307 7.43 16.47 3.86
C ASP A 307 5.93 16.13 3.90
N VAL A 308 5.57 14.85 3.96
CA VAL A 308 4.17 14.40 3.96
C VAL A 308 3.62 14.39 5.39
N THR A 309 2.72 15.33 5.68
CA THR A 309 2.00 15.41 6.96
C THR A 309 0.83 14.43 7.00
N SER A 310 0.73 13.63 8.06
CA SER A 310 -0.40 12.70 8.28
C SER A 310 -0.62 12.38 9.76
N ALA A 311 -1.63 11.56 10.06
CA ALA A 311 -1.95 11.06 11.40
C ALA A 311 -0.74 10.35 12.03
N TRP A 312 -0.57 10.47 13.34
CA TRP A 312 0.49 9.78 14.07
C TRP A 312 -0.05 9.16 15.36
N ILE A 313 0.69 8.18 15.89
CA ILE A 313 0.32 7.55 17.16
C ILE A 313 0.56 8.50 18.35
N GLY A 314 -0.22 8.33 19.42
CA GLY A 314 -0.07 9.08 20.67
C GLY A 314 -1.16 10.12 20.91
N GLY A 315 -1.00 10.97 21.93
CA GLY A 315 -1.87 12.12 22.20
C GLY A 315 -3.36 11.82 22.33
N GLY A 316 -3.76 10.61 22.75
CA GLY A 316 -5.18 10.21 22.76
C GLY A 316 -5.80 10.06 21.37
N GLY A 317 -4.96 9.82 20.36
CA GLY A 317 -5.36 9.67 18.95
C GLY A 317 -5.50 11.00 18.22
N GLN A 318 -4.68 12.00 18.57
CA GLN A 318 -4.72 13.37 18.01
C GLN A 318 -3.43 13.84 17.32
N GLU A 319 -2.37 13.05 17.38
CA GLU A 319 -1.05 13.47 16.92
C GLU A 319 -0.94 13.45 15.39
N SER A 320 0.05 14.18 14.90
CA SER A 320 0.43 14.14 13.48
C SER A 320 1.95 14.21 13.34
N ALA A 321 2.45 13.71 12.22
CA ALA A 321 3.87 13.69 11.92
C ALA A 321 4.13 13.98 10.44
N VAL A 322 5.28 14.57 10.17
CA VAL A 322 5.83 14.77 8.83
C VAL A 322 6.88 13.70 8.55
N LEU A 323 6.70 12.94 7.48
CA LEU A 323 7.62 11.90 7.04
C LEU A 323 7.96 12.03 5.54
N ASP A 324 9.14 11.53 5.19
CA ASP A 324 9.54 11.35 3.80
C ASP A 324 9.46 9.84 3.45
N GLY A 325 9.44 9.49 2.18
CA GLY A 325 9.53 8.12 1.70
C GLY A 325 8.59 7.79 0.54
N THR A 326 8.96 6.81 -0.27
CA THR A 326 8.02 6.17 -1.22
C THR A 326 6.86 5.47 -0.49
N SER A 327 7.06 5.14 0.79
CA SER A 327 6.01 4.72 1.73
C SER A 327 4.92 5.76 1.94
N MET A 328 5.21 7.06 1.77
CA MET A 328 4.26 8.17 1.83
C MET A 328 3.67 8.50 0.44
N SER A 329 4.38 8.17 -0.64
CA SER A 329 3.86 8.25 -2.01
C SER A 329 2.81 7.18 -2.31
N CYS A 330 3.09 5.93 -1.92
CA CYS A 330 2.19 4.78 -2.05
C CYS A 330 0.74 5.04 -1.57
N PRO A 331 0.50 5.59 -0.36
CA PRO A 331 -0.85 5.82 0.15
C PRO A 331 -1.63 6.92 -0.59
N HIS A 332 -0.97 7.87 -1.26
CA HIS A 332 -1.68 8.81 -2.14
C HIS A 332 -2.35 8.06 -3.30
N VAL A 333 -1.65 7.09 -3.89
CA VAL A 333 -2.16 6.28 -5.02
C VAL A 333 -3.23 5.29 -4.56
N ALA A 334 -3.03 4.64 -3.41
CA ALA A 334 -4.06 3.78 -2.81
C ALA A 334 -5.32 4.58 -2.44
N GLY A 335 -5.14 5.80 -1.93
CA GLY A 335 -6.22 6.76 -1.69
C GLY A 335 -6.96 7.15 -2.96
N LEU A 336 -6.27 7.45 -4.06
CA LEU A 336 -6.91 7.72 -5.36
C LEU A 336 -7.69 6.52 -5.89
N ALA A 337 -7.17 5.30 -5.71
CA ALA A 337 -7.90 4.08 -6.06
C ALA A 337 -9.21 3.98 -5.28
N ALA A 338 -9.16 4.18 -3.96
CA ALA A 338 -10.35 4.17 -3.10
C ALA A 338 -11.34 5.30 -3.41
N TYR A 339 -10.82 6.50 -3.70
CA TYR A 339 -11.60 7.66 -4.14
C TYR A 339 -12.41 7.33 -5.40
N TRP A 340 -11.78 6.77 -6.43
CA TRP A 340 -12.47 6.40 -7.66
C TRP A 340 -13.42 5.23 -7.51
N MET A 341 -13.08 4.24 -6.68
CA MET A 341 -14.03 3.18 -6.35
C MET A 341 -15.31 3.74 -5.72
N GLY A 342 -15.20 4.78 -4.89
CA GLY A 342 -16.34 5.50 -4.33
C GLY A 342 -17.13 6.32 -5.36
N MET A 343 -16.51 6.78 -6.45
CA MET A 343 -17.20 7.54 -7.49
C MET A 343 -17.86 6.63 -8.53
N PHE A 344 -17.15 5.61 -8.99
CA PHE A 344 -17.46 4.86 -10.20
C PHE A 344 -17.81 3.38 -9.94
N GLY A 345 -17.79 2.95 -8.68
CA GLY A 345 -17.94 1.54 -8.33
C GLY A 345 -16.64 0.77 -8.49
N GLY A 346 -16.71 -0.56 -8.33
CA GLY A 346 -15.52 -1.41 -8.31
C GLY A 346 -14.68 -1.35 -9.59
N HIS A 347 -13.37 -1.56 -9.43
CA HIS A 347 -12.38 -1.57 -10.50
C HIS A 347 -11.53 -2.84 -10.45
N THR A 348 -11.23 -3.38 -11.63
CA THR A 348 -10.14 -4.34 -11.78
C THR A 348 -8.78 -3.63 -11.69
N PRO A 349 -7.69 -4.34 -11.38
CA PRO A 349 -6.35 -3.73 -11.32
C PRO A 349 -5.94 -3.08 -12.66
N ALA A 350 -6.30 -3.69 -13.79
CA ALA A 350 -6.05 -3.14 -15.12
C ALA A 350 -6.82 -1.82 -15.36
N GLN A 351 -8.10 -1.75 -14.96
CA GLN A 351 -8.89 -0.52 -15.05
C GLN A 351 -8.33 0.59 -14.17
N LEU A 352 -7.88 0.26 -12.96
CA LEU A 352 -7.22 1.22 -12.07
C LEU A 352 -5.95 1.78 -12.71
N ARG A 353 -5.04 0.91 -13.17
CA ARG A 353 -3.77 1.32 -13.80
C ARG A 353 -4.00 2.17 -15.04
N ALA A 354 -4.95 1.78 -15.90
CA ALA A 354 -5.30 2.54 -17.10
C ALA A 354 -5.89 3.92 -16.76
N ARG A 355 -6.68 4.03 -15.68
CA ARG A 355 -7.22 5.32 -15.23
C ARG A 355 -6.12 6.22 -14.64
N LEU A 356 -5.25 5.68 -13.78
CA LEU A 356 -4.07 6.41 -13.27
C LEU A 356 -3.24 6.96 -14.43
N GLY A 357 -2.90 6.11 -15.41
CA GLY A 357 -2.12 6.49 -16.60
C GLY A 357 -2.75 7.58 -17.45
N ARG A 358 -4.05 7.48 -17.72
CA ARG A 358 -4.77 8.48 -18.53
C ARG A 358 -4.86 9.84 -17.85
N LEU A 359 -4.97 9.86 -16.52
CA LEU A 359 -5.19 11.11 -15.78
C LEU A 359 -3.89 11.78 -15.34
N ALA A 360 -2.82 11.01 -15.17
CA ALA A 360 -1.54 11.49 -14.67
C ALA A 360 -1.02 12.75 -15.39
N THR A 361 -0.27 13.55 -14.66
CA THR A 361 0.48 14.69 -15.19
C THR A 361 1.82 14.17 -15.68
N ASN A 362 2.01 14.14 -17.00
CA ASN A 362 3.18 13.54 -17.62
C ASN A 362 4.28 14.55 -17.90
N GLY A 363 5.53 14.12 -17.79
CA GLY A 363 6.70 14.88 -18.25
C GLY A 363 7.16 16.01 -17.33
N THR A 364 6.58 16.15 -16.13
CA THR A 364 6.94 17.22 -15.18
C THR A 364 7.95 16.79 -14.13
N VAL A 365 8.14 15.49 -13.91
CA VAL A 365 9.06 15.00 -12.87
C VAL A 365 10.50 15.35 -13.25
N VAL A 366 11.13 16.18 -12.43
CA VAL A 366 12.55 16.51 -12.53
C VAL A 366 13.36 15.32 -12.03
N ASP A 367 14.28 14.86 -12.87
CA ASP A 367 15.11 13.67 -12.62
C ASP A 367 14.30 12.40 -12.31
N ALA A 368 13.29 12.08 -13.13
CA ALA A 368 12.50 10.85 -12.98
C ALA A 368 13.33 9.54 -12.97
N GLY A 369 14.59 9.58 -13.42
CA GLY A 369 15.44 8.41 -13.61
C GLY A 369 15.10 7.66 -14.89
N ALA A 370 16.13 7.08 -15.52
CA ALA A 370 15.99 6.47 -16.84
C ALA A 370 15.06 5.25 -16.83
N GLY A 371 13.98 5.30 -17.61
CA GLY A 371 13.01 4.21 -17.78
C GLY A 371 11.82 4.24 -16.83
N SER A 372 11.79 5.16 -15.85
CA SER A 372 10.59 5.42 -15.03
C SER A 372 9.49 6.05 -15.89
N ALA A 373 8.23 5.75 -15.60
CA ALA A 373 7.12 6.53 -16.15
C ALA A 373 7.13 7.93 -15.51
N ASN A 374 7.53 8.95 -16.28
CA ASN A 374 7.48 10.35 -15.83
C ASN A 374 6.03 10.83 -15.76
N ALA A 375 5.32 10.43 -14.71
CA ALA A 375 3.88 10.56 -14.55
C ALA A 375 3.50 10.74 -13.07
N ILE A 376 3.09 11.94 -12.67
CA ILE A 376 2.57 12.23 -11.33
C ILE A 376 1.07 11.93 -11.30
N VAL A 377 0.60 11.16 -10.31
CA VAL A 377 -0.83 10.84 -10.21
C VAL A 377 -1.70 12.08 -10.03
N TYR A 378 -2.89 12.05 -10.62
CA TYR A 378 -3.86 13.14 -10.58
C TYR A 378 -5.26 12.58 -10.34
N ASN A 379 -6.05 13.25 -9.49
CA ASN A 379 -7.37 12.77 -9.08
C ASN A 379 -8.44 12.88 -10.17
N GLY A 380 -8.17 13.63 -11.24
CA GLY A 380 -9.07 13.74 -12.37
C GLY A 380 -10.22 14.72 -12.17
N ASN A 381 -10.15 15.63 -11.19
CA ASN A 381 -11.22 16.58 -10.95
C ASN A 381 -11.52 17.43 -12.20
N LYS A 382 -12.79 17.78 -12.37
CA LYS A 382 -13.30 18.50 -13.54
C LYS A 382 -13.00 20.00 -13.57
N VAL A 383 -12.58 20.58 -12.44
CA VAL A 383 -12.31 22.03 -12.35
C VAL A 383 -11.12 22.39 -13.21
N TYR A 384 -10.10 21.53 -13.24
CA TYR A 384 -8.86 21.74 -13.99
C TYR A 384 -8.69 20.75 -15.16
N PHE A 385 -9.81 20.22 -15.68
CA PHE A 385 -9.78 19.23 -16.76
C PHE A 385 -9.36 19.84 -18.12
N ASP A 386 -9.59 21.15 -18.31
CA ASP A 386 -9.50 21.82 -19.62
C ASP A 386 -8.17 22.56 -19.87
N GLU A 387 -7.21 22.58 -18.93
CA GLU A 387 -5.94 23.31 -19.14
C GLU A 387 -4.94 22.60 -20.06
N VAL A 388 -5.23 21.37 -20.50
CA VAL A 388 -4.49 20.69 -21.56
C VAL A 388 -5.49 20.02 -22.51
N THR A 389 -6.22 20.82 -23.27
CA THR A 389 -6.85 20.31 -24.49
C THR A 389 -5.77 20.07 -25.53
N ASP A 390 -5.83 18.88 -26.13
CA ASP A 390 -4.99 18.41 -27.23
C ASP A 390 -4.74 19.51 -28.28
N SER A 391 -3.50 20.01 -28.32
CA SER A 391 -2.96 20.79 -29.45
C SER A 391 -2.13 19.90 -30.37
N VAL A 392 -2.63 18.69 -30.63
CA VAL A 392 -2.14 17.83 -31.71
C VAL A 392 -3.34 17.33 -32.51
N GLY A 393 -3.75 18.18 -33.45
CA GLY A 393 -4.49 17.76 -34.64
C GLY A 393 -3.55 17.20 -35.70
#